data_AF-A0A843X4R7-F1
#
_entry.id   AF-A0A843X4R7-F1
#
_cell.length_a   1.000
_cell.length_b   1.000
_cell.length_c   1.000
_cell.angle_alpha   90.00
_cell.angle_beta   90.00
_cell.angle_gamma   90.00
#
_symmetry.space_group_name_H-M   'P 1'
#
loop_
_entity.id
_entity.type
_entity.pdbx_description
1 polymer ?
#
loop_
_entity_poly.entity_id
_entity_poly.type
_entity_poly.pdbx_seq_one_letter_code
_entity_poly.pdbx_strand_id
1 'polypeptide(L)'
;MVAEIGEEYIVQVMTDNSSNYKKAREELMKSHPHIFWTPCAAHCVDLMLKEIGQLHQHVVEVAQNITRYIYNHTLVLRWMRDYCGGEILRPAITHFATNYIALDSLLKRRDRLKQMFRSEQ
;
A
#
# COMPACT_ATOMS: atom_id res chain seq x y z
N MET A 1 -18.87 10.28 17.63
CA MET A 1 -19.48 9.80 16.37
C MET A 1 -20.97 9.53 16.48
N VAL A 2 -21.48 8.38 16.96
CA VAL A 2 -22.95 8.13 16.95
C VAL A 2 -23.70 9.15 17.80
N ALA A 3 -23.34 9.32 19.07
CA ALA A 3 -23.95 10.32 19.95
C ALA A 3 -23.69 11.78 19.52
N GLU A 4 -22.69 12.02 18.68
CA GLU A 4 -22.29 13.36 18.24
C GLU A 4 -23.05 13.79 16.98
N ILE A 5 -23.28 12.84 16.06
CA ILE A 5 -24.00 13.07 14.80
C ILE A 5 -25.52 12.88 15.01
N GLY A 6 -25.92 12.01 15.93
CA GLY A 6 -27.30 11.52 16.06
C GLY A 6 -27.47 10.20 15.30
N GLU A 7 -28.06 9.21 15.96
CA GLU A 7 -28.22 7.85 15.43
C GLU A 7 -29.16 7.80 14.22
N GLU A 8 -30.13 8.71 14.17
CA GLU A 8 -31.12 8.87 13.11
C GLU A 8 -30.52 9.36 11.79
N TYR A 9 -29.31 9.94 11.82
CA TYR A 9 -28.62 10.46 10.64
C TYR A 9 -27.55 9.48 10.11
N ILE A 10 -27.37 8.33 10.75
CA ILE A 10 -26.36 7.35 10.37
C ILE A 10 -27.04 6.11 9.79
N VAL A 11 -26.74 5.81 8.53
CA VAL A 11 -27.21 4.60 7.86
C VAL A 11 -26.14 3.51 7.88
N GLN A 12 -24.87 3.87 7.74
CA GLN A 12 -23.78 2.91 7.57
C GLN A 12 -22.47 3.42 8.16
N VAL A 13 -21.72 2.51 8.76
CA VAL A 13 -20.36 2.73 9.22
C VAL A 13 -19.41 1.81 8.45
N MET A 14 -18.37 2.41 7.87
CA MET A 14 -17.31 1.71 7.14
C MET A 14 -15.99 1.84 7.90
N THR A 15 -15.42 0.72 8.34
CA THR A 15 -14.11 0.69 9.00
C THR A 15 -13.20 -0.36 8.39
N ASP A 16 -11.91 -0.33 8.71
CA ASP A 16 -11.04 -1.46 8.39
C ASP A 16 -11.53 -2.76 9.06
N ASN A 17 -11.10 -3.90 8.51
CA ASN A 17 -11.48 -5.23 8.99
C ASN A 17 -10.47 -5.80 9.99
N SER A 18 -9.68 -4.93 10.66
CA SER A 18 -8.72 -5.40 11.65
C SER A 18 -9.43 -6.04 12.84
N SER A 19 -8.76 -6.97 13.50
CA SER A 19 -9.30 -7.68 14.67
C SER A 19 -9.72 -6.76 15.80
N ASN A 20 -9.11 -5.57 15.88
CA ASN A 20 -9.34 -4.58 16.91
C ASN A 20 -10.76 -4.00 16.87
N TYR A 21 -11.39 -3.94 15.69
CA TYR A 21 -12.76 -3.44 15.55
C TYR A 21 -13.83 -4.52 15.63
N LYS A 22 -13.48 -5.80 15.81
CA LYS A 22 -14.48 -6.89 15.90
C LYS A 22 -15.45 -6.68 17.06
N LYS A 23 -14.95 -6.33 18.24
CA LYS A 23 -15.80 -6.07 19.40
C LYS A 23 -16.61 -4.79 19.21
N ALA A 24 -15.96 -3.72 18.75
CA ALA A 24 -16.59 -2.43 18.53
C ALA A 24 -17.74 -2.49 17.49
N ARG A 25 -17.58 -3.24 16.39
CA ARG A 25 -18.64 -3.41 15.39
C ARG A 25 -19.80 -4.27 15.93
N GLU A 26 -19.51 -5.30 16.71
CA GLU A 26 -20.53 -6.14 17.32
C GLU A 26 -21.35 -5.35 18.33
N GLU A 27 -20.70 -4.53 19.15
CA GLU A 27 -21.35 -3.61 20.08
C GLU A 27 -22.16 -2.54 19.32
N LEU A 28 -21.60 -1.93 18.27
CA LEU A 28 -22.30 -0.95 17.44
C LEU A 28 -23.60 -1.52 16.88
N MET A 29 -23.55 -2.71 16.27
CA MET A 29 -24.72 -3.36 15.68
C MET A 29 -25.74 -3.84 16.73
N LYS A 30 -25.30 -4.15 17.95
CA LYS A 30 -26.20 -4.50 19.07
C LYS A 30 -26.88 -3.27 19.65
N SER A 31 -26.14 -2.19 19.84
CA SER A 31 -26.64 -0.94 20.43
C SER A 31 -27.50 -0.14 19.46
N HIS A 32 -27.24 -0.24 18.16
CA HIS A 32 -27.90 0.55 17.12
C HIS A 32 -28.31 -0.35 15.93
N PRO A 33 -29.40 -1.12 16.06
CA PRO A 33 -29.74 -2.20 15.12
C PRO A 33 -30.03 -1.75 13.68
N HIS A 34 -30.36 -0.48 13.45
CA HIS A 34 -30.58 0.08 12.11
C HIS A 34 -29.30 0.57 11.42
N ILE A 35 -28.17 0.63 12.13
CA ILE A 35 -26.89 1.02 11.55
C ILE A 35 -26.19 -0.22 10.99
N PHE A 36 -25.91 -0.20 9.68
CA PHE A 36 -25.15 -1.27 9.05
C PHE A 36 -23.64 -1.05 9.18
N TRP A 37 -22.90 -2.13 9.44
CA TRP A 37 -21.44 -2.12 9.34
C TRP A 37 -20.99 -2.89 8.10
N THR A 38 -20.03 -2.33 7.36
CA THR A 38 -19.38 -3.02 6.25
C THR A 38 -17.87 -2.80 6.28
N PRO A 39 -17.06 -3.78 5.84
CA PRO A 39 -15.63 -3.60 5.76
C PRO A 39 -15.25 -2.58 4.68
N CYS A 40 -14.17 -1.84 4.92
CA CYS A 40 -13.61 -0.88 3.98
C CYS A 40 -13.09 -1.60 2.72
N ALA A 41 -13.66 -1.26 1.55
CA ALA A 41 -13.26 -1.85 0.27
C ALA A 41 -11.77 -1.64 -0.06
N ALA A 42 -11.23 -0.44 0.20
CA ALA A 42 -9.81 -0.17 -0.01
C ALA A 42 -8.91 -1.08 0.84
N HIS A 43 -9.31 -1.35 2.09
CA HIS A 43 -8.60 -2.27 2.96
C HIS A 43 -8.72 -3.73 2.49
N CYS A 44 -9.90 -4.15 2.00
CA CYS A 44 -10.07 -5.47 1.39
C CYS A 44 -9.15 -5.66 0.18
N VAL A 45 -9.02 -4.65 -0.69
CA VAL A 45 -8.08 -4.68 -1.82
C VAL A 45 -6.64 -4.76 -1.33
N ASP A 46 -6.26 -4.00 -0.30
CA ASP A 46 -4.92 -4.07 0.28
C ASP A 46 -4.58 -5.48 0.79
N LEU A 47 -5.54 -6.15 1.45
CA LEU A 47 -5.37 -7.53 1.91
C LEU A 47 -5.26 -8.52 0.74
N MET A 48 -6.03 -8.35 -0.33
CA MET A 48 -5.86 -9.17 -1.54
C MET A 48 -4.46 -9.00 -2.15
N LEU A 49 -3.95 -7.77 -2.21
CA LEU A 49 -2.59 -7.49 -2.67
C LEU A 49 -1.53 -8.08 -1.75
N LYS A 50 -1.76 -8.12 -0.42
CA LYS A 50 -0.89 -8.83 0.52
C LYS A 50 -0.78 -10.31 0.16
N GLU A 51 -1.91 -10.98 0.01
CA GLU A 51 -1.96 -12.43 -0.26
C GLU A 51 -1.30 -12.76 -1.59
N ILE A 52 -1.57 -11.99 -2.65
CA ILE A 52 -0.88 -12.14 -3.95
C ILE A 52 0.63 -11.91 -3.79
N GLY A 53 1.02 -10.93 -2.99
CA GLY A 53 2.43 -10.61 -2.74
C GLY A 53 3.16 -11.74 -2.03
N GLN A 54 2.47 -12.48 -1.15
CA GLN A 54 3.01 -13.66 -0.47
C GLN A 54 3.24 -14.84 -1.44
N LEU A 55 2.41 -15.01 -2.47
CA LEU A 55 2.62 -16.03 -3.51
C LEU A 55 3.92 -15.79 -4.29
N HIS A 56 4.33 -14.52 -4.41
CA HIS A 56 5.55 -14.10 -5.10
C HIS A 56 6.51 -13.37 -4.16
N GLN A 57 6.63 -13.84 -2.92
CA GLN A 57 7.38 -13.19 -1.85
C GLN A 57 8.80 -12.82 -2.27
N HIS A 58 9.50 -13.75 -2.94
CA HIS A 58 10.86 -13.52 -3.42
C HIS A 58 10.98 -12.31 -4.38
N VAL A 59 10.00 -12.12 -5.27
CA VAL A 59 9.99 -11.00 -6.22
C VAL A 59 9.80 -9.68 -5.49
N VAL A 60 8.89 -9.65 -4.52
CA VAL A 60 8.63 -8.47 -3.68
C VAL A 60 9.87 -8.12 -2.86
N GLU A 61 10.53 -9.10 -2.24
CA GLU A 61 11.74 -8.90 -1.45
C GLU A 61 12.90 -8.36 -2.29
N VAL A 62 13.13 -8.91 -3.48
CA VAL A 62 14.15 -8.41 -4.40
C VAL A 62 13.88 -6.96 -4.79
N ALA A 63 12.63 -6.62 -5.13
CA ALA A 63 12.25 -5.25 -5.45
C ALA A 63 12.44 -4.28 -4.27
N GLN A 64 12.10 -4.71 -3.05
CA GLN A 64 12.35 -3.95 -1.83
C GLN A 64 13.84 -3.77 -1.56
N ASN A 65 14.67 -4.78 -1.81
CA ASN A 65 16.11 -4.68 -1.64
C ASN A 65 16.73 -3.71 -2.66
N ILE A 66 16.33 -3.78 -3.93
CA ILE A 66 16.79 -2.85 -4.97
C ILE A 66 16.39 -1.41 -4.63
N THR A 67 15.12 -1.18 -4.29
CA THR A 67 14.64 0.16 -3.92
C THR A 67 15.34 0.65 -2.66
N ARG A 68 15.43 -0.15 -1.60
CA ARG A 68 16.15 0.22 -0.37
C ARG A 68 17.60 0.56 -0.65
N TYR A 69 18.30 -0.20 -1.49
CA TYR A 69 19.67 0.10 -1.88
C TYR A 69 19.78 1.46 -2.59
N ILE A 70 18.92 1.72 -3.58
CA ILE A 70 18.92 3.01 -4.31
C ILE A 70 18.66 4.18 -3.35
N TYR A 71 17.60 4.11 -2.55
CA TYR A 71 17.17 5.23 -1.70
C TYR A 71 18.08 5.47 -0.50
N ASN A 72 18.82 4.46 -0.02
CA ASN A 72 19.76 4.61 1.09
C ASN A 72 21.14 5.16 0.67
N HIS A 73 21.43 5.23 -0.63
CA HIS A 73 22.73 5.72 -1.13
C HIS A 73 22.53 6.98 -1.98
N THR A 74 22.90 8.14 -1.45
CA THR A 74 22.67 9.45 -2.09
C THR A 74 23.18 9.53 -3.53
N LEU A 75 24.35 8.98 -3.83
CA LEU A 75 24.92 8.96 -5.19
C LEU A 75 24.09 8.08 -6.13
N VAL A 76 23.70 6.88 -5.69
CA VAL A 76 22.89 5.95 -6.49
C VAL A 76 21.49 6.52 -6.72
N LEU A 77 20.89 7.17 -5.71
CA LEU A 77 19.62 7.87 -5.85
C LEU A 77 19.70 8.99 -6.88
N ARG A 78 20.78 9.78 -6.85
CA ARG A 78 21.03 10.83 -7.85
C ARG A 78 21.13 10.24 -9.26
N TRP A 79 21.95 9.21 -9.45
CA TRP A 79 22.08 8.54 -10.75
C TRP A 79 20.76 7.95 -11.22
N MET A 80 19.98 7.33 -10.33
CA MET A 80 18.67 6.80 -10.69
C MET A 80 17.76 7.90 -11.23
N ARG A 81 17.76 9.08 -10.59
CA ARG A 81 16.98 10.24 -11.07
C ARG A 81 17.48 10.76 -12.41
N ASP A 82 18.80 10.83 -12.61
CA ASP A 82 19.42 11.32 -13.85
C ASP A 82 19.15 10.37 -15.04
N TYR A 83 19.28 9.05 -14.83
CA TYR A 83 19.09 8.04 -15.87
C TYR A 83 17.63 7.67 -16.11
N CYS A 84 16.85 7.49 -15.04
CA CYS A 84 15.50 6.94 -15.15
C CYS A 84 14.41 8.02 -15.18
N GLY A 85 14.65 9.18 -14.55
CA GLY A 85 13.68 10.25 -14.38
C GLY A 85 12.60 9.93 -13.34
N GLY A 86 12.42 10.83 -12.36
CA GLY A 86 11.39 10.72 -11.31
C GLY A 86 11.60 9.57 -10.31
N GLU A 87 10.61 9.31 -9.46
CA GLU A 87 10.74 8.37 -8.34
C GLU A 87 10.24 6.95 -8.67
N ILE A 88 10.89 5.93 -8.10
CA ILE A 88 10.46 4.52 -8.17
C ILE A 88 9.40 4.25 -7.10
N LEU A 89 9.65 4.71 -5.87
CA LEU A 89 8.67 4.63 -4.80
C LEU A 89 7.68 5.78 -4.94
N ARG A 90 6.40 5.44 -5.04
CA ARG A 90 5.31 6.41 -4.98
C ARG A 90 4.38 5.96 -3.87
N PRO A 91 4.12 6.79 -2.86
CA PRO A 91 3.19 6.44 -1.80
C PRO A 91 1.83 6.08 -2.40
N ALA A 92 1.36 4.86 -2.14
CA ALA A 92 -0.03 4.50 -2.39
C ALA A 92 -0.86 4.76 -1.13
N ILE A 93 -2.18 4.80 -1.28
CA ILE A 93 -3.13 4.87 -0.17
C ILE A 93 -2.89 3.72 0.82
N THR A 94 -2.34 2.60 0.34
CA THR A 94 -2.10 1.41 1.13
C THR A 94 -0.67 0.89 0.99
N HIS A 95 -0.16 0.28 2.06
CA HIS A 95 1.23 -0.15 2.10
C HIS A 95 1.53 -1.32 1.14
N PHE A 96 0.60 -2.25 0.92
CA PHE A 96 0.85 -3.34 -0.03
C PHE A 96 0.77 -2.86 -1.47
N ALA A 97 -0.15 -1.94 -1.80
CA ALA A 97 -0.19 -1.32 -3.13
C ALA A 97 1.13 -0.62 -3.50
N THR A 98 1.83 -0.07 -2.52
CA THR A 98 3.15 0.56 -2.73
C THR A 98 4.17 -0.44 -3.30
N ASN A 99 4.15 -1.71 -2.89
CA ASN A 99 5.02 -2.75 -3.45
C ASN A 99 4.74 -2.96 -4.96
N TYR A 100 3.47 -2.99 -5.35
CA TYR A 100 3.08 -3.19 -6.76
C TYR A 100 3.42 -1.99 -7.63
N ILE A 101 3.23 -0.77 -7.12
CA ILE A 101 3.66 0.44 -7.83
C ILE A 101 5.18 0.48 -7.99
N ALA A 102 5.92 0.06 -6.97
CA ALA A 102 7.37 -0.04 -7.04
C ALA A 102 7.81 -1.10 -8.07
N LEU A 103 7.17 -2.28 -8.08
CA LEU A 103 7.41 -3.32 -9.07
C LEU A 103 7.15 -2.85 -10.51
N ASP A 104 6.00 -2.22 -10.76
CA ASP A 104 5.66 -1.64 -12.06
C ASP A 104 6.69 -0.58 -12.49
N SER A 105 7.11 0.28 -11.56
CA SER A 105 8.12 1.32 -11.82
C SER A 105 9.49 0.72 -12.14
N LEU A 106 9.91 -0.32 -11.42
CA LEU A 106 11.15 -1.07 -11.69
C LEU A 106 11.09 -1.75 -13.07
N LEU A 107 9.96 -2.34 -13.43
CA LEU A 107 9.78 -2.99 -14.73
C LEU A 107 9.82 -1.98 -15.88
N LYS A 108 9.09 -0.87 -15.77
CA LYS A 108 9.08 0.22 -16.77
C LYS A 108 10.44 0.87 -16.98
N ARG A 109 11.30 0.87 -15.95
CA ARG A 109 12.62 1.50 -15.97
C ARG A 109 13.78 0.50 -16.04
N ARG A 110 13.49 -0.78 -16.25
CA ARG A 110 14.45 -1.89 -16.17
C ARG A 110 15.73 -1.63 -16.97
N ASP A 111 15.59 -1.22 -18.23
CA ASP A 111 16.74 -1.07 -19.12
C ASP A 111 17.60 0.14 -18.76
N ARG A 112 16.97 1.24 -18.32
CA ARG A 112 17.66 2.43 -17.82
C ARG A 112 18.40 2.14 -16.50
N LEU A 113 17.76 1.41 -15.59
CA LEU A 113 18.40 0.95 -14.35
C LEU A 113 19.60 0.06 -14.63
N LYS A 114 19.52 -0.84 -15.61
CA LYS A 114 20.67 -1.66 -16.03
C LYS A 114 21.78 -0.83 -16.65
N GLN A 115 21.44 0.19 -17.46
CA GLN A 115 22.43 1.11 -18.02
C GLN A 115 23.18 1.88 -16.94
N MET A 116 22.48 2.38 -15.93
CA MET A 116 23.06 3.08 -14.79
C MET A 116 24.15 2.28 -14.07
N PHE A 117 24.01 0.95 -13.98
CA PHE A 117 25.01 0.08 -13.34
C PHE A 117 26.08 -0.45 -14.30
N ARG A 118 25.92 -0.23 -15.60
CA ARG A 118 26.86 -0.67 -16.65
C ARG A 118 27.68 0.47 -17.23
N SER A 119 27.28 1.72 -17.00
CA SER A 119 28.08 2.87 -17.37
C SER A 119 29.33 2.88 -16.49
N GLU A 120 30.47 2.52 -17.08
CA GLU A 120 31.77 2.92 -16.55
C GLU A 120 31.80 4.45 -16.50
N GLN A 121 32.23 5.00 -15.37
CA GLN A 121 32.55 6.42 -15.28
C GLN A 121 33.76 6.76 -16.15
#